data_AF-X1PI77-F1
#
_entry.id   AF-X1PI77-F1
#
_cell.length_a   1.000
_cell.length_b   1.000
_cell.length_c   1.000
_cell.angle_alpha   90.00
_cell.angle_beta   90.00
_cell.angle_gamma   90.00
#
_symmetry.space_group_name_H-M   'P 1'
#
loop_
_entity.id
_entity.type
_entity.pdbx_description
1 polymer ?
#
loop_
_entity_poly.entity_id
_entity_poly.type
_entity_poly.pdbx_seq_one_letter_code
_entity_poly.pdbx_strand_id
1 'polypeptide(L)'
;MKTDIRDKEKNIIERKNKNKFKDNKLSKTLLPMLVPIGMIFFSFFVGAIIMLIFGYNPIQAYVSLMRGAFVGNFNITQTLLNSVPLIFTGLAVAFAFRCGLFNIGAEGQLYLGSLASTYIATAIILPAILHVPLILIAGALAGGLWAFLPGILKAKTGSHEVITTMMMSWIGVFFS
;
A
#
# COMPACT_ATOMS: atom_id res chain seq x y z
N MET A 1 25.91 20.87 -45.64
CA MET A 1 26.89 20.33 -44.66
C MET A 1 26.85 21.01 -43.28
N LYS A 2 26.68 22.35 -43.16
CA LYS A 2 26.56 23.06 -41.85
C LYS A 2 25.24 22.83 -41.07
N THR A 3 24.21 22.25 -41.68
CA THR A 3 22.91 21.98 -41.03
C THR A 3 22.94 20.73 -40.15
N ASP A 4 23.52 19.62 -40.62
CA ASP A 4 23.65 18.35 -39.88
C ASP A 4 24.45 18.47 -38.55
N ILE A 5 25.50 19.29 -38.54
CA ILE A 5 26.34 19.49 -37.34
C ILE A 5 25.57 20.22 -36.22
N ARG A 6 24.73 21.21 -36.58
CA ARG A 6 23.93 21.98 -35.62
C ARG A 6 22.83 21.14 -34.99
N ASP A 7 22.25 20.21 -35.75
CA ASP A 7 21.21 19.30 -35.26
C ASP A 7 21.79 18.19 -34.35
N LYS A 8 23.03 17.75 -34.60
CA LYS A 8 23.77 16.86 -33.70
C LYS A 8 24.13 17.54 -32.38
N GLU A 9 24.61 18.78 -32.40
CA GLU A 9 24.90 19.53 -31.17
C GLU A 9 23.65 19.77 -30.32
N LYS A 10 22.52 20.16 -30.93
CA LYS A 10 21.24 20.30 -30.22
C LYS A 10 20.80 19.01 -29.54
N ASN A 11 20.88 17.88 -30.24
CA ASN A 11 20.56 16.56 -29.67
C ASN A 11 21.49 16.16 -28.50
N ILE A 12 22.79 16.51 -28.59
CA ILE A 12 23.75 16.25 -27.51
C ILE A 12 23.44 17.11 -26.28
N ILE A 13 23.08 18.38 -26.47
CA ILE A 13 22.73 19.31 -25.39
C ILE A 13 21.42 18.89 -24.72
N GLU A 14 20.39 18.50 -25.47
CA GLU A 14 19.14 17.96 -24.92
C GLU A 14 19.35 16.67 -24.12
N ARG A 15 20.17 15.74 -24.64
CA ARG A 15 20.52 14.50 -23.92
C ARG A 15 21.30 14.79 -22.64
N LYS A 16 22.26 15.72 -22.67
CA LYS A 16 23.00 16.15 -21.47
C LYS A 16 22.09 16.80 -20.43
N ASN A 17 21.12 17.63 -20.84
CA ASN A 17 20.17 18.25 -19.93
C ASN A 17 19.18 17.24 -19.32
N LYS A 18 18.67 16.27 -20.09
CA LYS A 18 17.84 15.18 -19.54
C LYS A 18 18.60 14.33 -18.51
N ASN A 19 19.85 13.99 -18.79
CA ASN A 19 20.67 13.22 -17.85
C ASN A 19 21.03 14.04 -16.61
N LYS A 20 21.37 15.33 -16.76
CA LYS A 20 21.63 16.23 -15.62
C LYS A 20 20.42 16.42 -14.70
N PHE A 21 19.21 16.47 -15.27
CA PHE A 21 17.97 16.53 -14.49
C PHE A 21 17.71 15.24 -13.71
N LYS A 22 17.95 14.08 -14.34
CA LYS A 22 17.80 12.75 -13.73
C LYS A 22 18.89 12.42 -12.70
N ASP A 23 20.08 13.00 -12.83
CA ASP A 23 21.23 12.78 -11.93
C ASP A 23 21.30 13.72 -10.72
N ASN A 24 20.43 14.73 -10.65
CA ASN A 24 20.32 15.57 -9.46
C ASN A 24 19.77 14.75 -8.27
N LYS A 25 20.48 14.79 -7.13
CA LYS A 25 20.06 14.12 -5.88
C LYS A 25 18.64 14.51 -5.47
N LEU A 26 18.24 15.74 -5.78
CA LEU A 26 16.89 16.27 -5.55
C LEU A 26 15.82 15.54 -6.39
N SER A 27 16.12 15.24 -7.66
CA SER A 27 15.23 14.50 -8.57
C SER A 27 15.08 13.04 -8.13
N LYS A 28 16.18 12.38 -7.73
CA LYS A 28 16.16 10.96 -7.33
C LYS A 28 15.32 10.70 -6.07
N THR A 29 15.12 11.69 -5.20
CA THR A 29 14.34 11.56 -3.96
C THR A 29 12.94 12.20 -4.04
N LEU A 30 12.80 13.37 -4.68
CA LEU A 30 11.50 14.06 -4.75
C LEU A 30 10.57 13.47 -5.82
N LEU A 31 11.11 13.02 -6.95
CA LEU A 31 10.29 12.53 -8.07
C LEU A 31 9.47 11.27 -7.70
N PRO A 32 10.03 10.26 -6.99
CA PRO A 32 9.26 9.09 -6.54
C PRO A 32 8.14 9.42 -5.54
N MET A 33 8.25 10.51 -4.79
CA MET A 33 7.21 10.97 -3.86
C MET A 33 6.14 11.82 -4.56
N LEU A 34 6.55 12.62 -5.54
CA LEU A 34 5.66 13.51 -6.29
C LEU A 34 4.73 12.75 -7.22
N VAL A 35 5.18 11.61 -7.78
CA VAL A 35 4.37 10.79 -8.69
C VAL A 35 3.08 10.27 -8.01
N PRO A 36 3.12 9.58 -6.85
CA PRO A 36 1.90 9.16 -6.14
C PRO A 36 0.97 10.32 -5.81
N ILE A 37 1.52 11.44 -5.33
CA ILE A 37 0.73 12.64 -4.99
C ILE A 37 0.02 13.17 -6.24
N GLY A 38 0.74 13.27 -7.37
CA GLY A 38 0.16 13.66 -8.65
C GLY A 38 -0.94 12.71 -9.11
N MET A 39 -0.79 11.40 -8.92
CA MET A 39 -1.82 10.41 -9.24
C MET A 39 -3.08 10.56 -8.38
N ILE A 40 -2.94 10.93 -7.10
CA ILE A 40 -4.09 11.20 -6.23
C ILE A 40 -4.92 12.37 -6.80
N PHE A 41 -4.27 13.50 -7.11
CA PHE A 41 -4.97 14.65 -7.71
C PHE A 41 -5.56 14.34 -9.08
N PHE A 42 -4.85 13.57 -9.91
CA PHE A 42 -5.36 13.13 -11.21
C PHE A 42 -6.61 12.25 -11.05
N SER A 43 -6.63 11.34 -10.07
CA SER A 43 -7.80 10.52 -9.74
C SER A 43 -9.01 11.38 -9.35
N PHE A 44 -8.83 12.39 -8.50
CA PHE A 44 -9.90 13.34 -8.19
C PHE A 44 -10.36 14.09 -9.44
N PHE A 45 -9.45 14.57 -10.29
CA PHE A 45 -9.81 15.27 -11.51
C PHE A 45 -10.65 14.39 -12.47
N VAL A 46 -10.22 13.15 -12.71
CA VAL A 46 -10.98 12.20 -13.54
C VAL A 46 -12.34 11.89 -12.91
N GLY A 47 -12.40 11.68 -11.59
CA GLY A 47 -13.66 11.49 -10.87
C GLY A 47 -14.63 12.67 -11.03
N ALA A 48 -14.12 13.90 -11.04
CA ALA A 48 -14.93 15.11 -11.19
C ALA A 48 -15.56 15.18 -12.58
N ILE A 49 -14.78 14.86 -13.63
CA ILE A 49 -15.27 14.79 -15.01
C ILE A 49 -16.40 13.77 -15.12
N ILE A 50 -16.23 12.57 -14.54
CA ILE A 50 -17.26 11.53 -14.56
C ILE A 50 -18.54 12.02 -13.89
N MET A 51 -18.45 12.63 -12.71
CA MET A 51 -19.63 13.16 -12.01
C MET A 51 -20.38 14.22 -12.83
N LEU A 52 -19.65 15.12 -13.50
CA LEU A 52 -20.24 16.13 -14.38
C LEU A 52 -20.98 15.50 -15.56
N ILE A 53 -20.43 14.44 -16.17
CA ILE A 53 -21.09 13.71 -17.27
C ILE A 53 -22.44 13.14 -16.82
N PHE A 54 -22.55 12.67 -15.57
CA PHE A 54 -23.79 12.15 -14.99
C PHE A 54 -24.70 13.22 -14.35
N GLY A 55 -24.34 14.51 -14.47
CA GLY A 55 -25.14 15.62 -13.92
C GLY A 55 -25.04 15.82 -12.41
N TYR A 56 -24.07 15.20 -11.75
CA TYR A 56 -23.81 15.40 -10.32
C TYR A 56 -22.82 16.55 -10.09
N ASN A 57 -22.99 17.30 -9.00
CA ASN A 57 -22.06 18.36 -8.62
C ASN A 57 -20.82 17.77 -7.91
N PRO A 58 -19.62 17.80 -8.52
CA PRO A 58 -18.42 17.17 -7.95
C PRO A 58 -17.96 17.84 -6.66
N ILE A 59 -18.15 19.14 -6.52
CA ILE A 59 -17.76 19.89 -5.32
C ILE A 59 -18.58 19.42 -4.13
N GLN A 60 -19.91 19.28 -4.30
CA GLN A 60 -20.77 18.75 -3.24
C GLN A 60 -20.42 17.30 -2.88
N ALA A 61 -20.11 16.47 -3.88
CA ALA A 61 -19.68 15.09 -3.65
C ALA A 61 -18.37 15.02 -2.84
N TYR A 62 -17.36 15.84 -3.17
CA TYR A 62 -16.10 15.89 -2.42
C TYR A 62 -16.26 16.48 -1.02
N VAL A 63 -17.12 17.49 -0.84
CA VAL A 63 -17.44 18.01 0.49
C VAL A 63 -18.11 16.91 1.33
N SER A 64 -19.04 16.16 0.75
CA SER A 64 -19.69 15.03 1.43
C SER A 64 -18.70 13.91 1.78
N LEU A 65 -17.77 13.60 0.88
CA LEU A 65 -16.67 12.65 1.13
C LEU A 65 -15.81 13.10 2.33
N MET A 66 -15.36 14.36 2.33
CA MET A 66 -14.54 14.92 3.40
C MET A 66 -15.29 14.98 4.73
N ARG A 67 -16.58 15.34 4.71
CA ARG A 67 -17.43 15.31 5.91
C ARG A 67 -17.62 13.90 6.43
N GLY A 68 -17.90 12.94 5.56
CA GLY A 68 -18.04 11.53 5.93
C GLY A 68 -16.75 10.92 6.51
N ALA A 69 -15.58 11.42 6.11
CA ALA A 69 -14.29 10.95 6.62
C ALA A 69 -13.88 11.62 7.94
N PHE A 70 -14.02 12.95 8.05
CA PHE A 70 -13.38 13.72 9.13
C PHE A 70 -14.35 14.41 10.11
N VAL A 71 -15.63 14.54 9.79
CA VAL A 71 -16.57 15.27 10.66
C VAL A 71 -17.24 14.29 11.62
N GLY A 72 -16.82 14.34 12.89
CA GLY A 72 -17.37 13.56 13.99
C GLY A 72 -16.44 12.44 14.47
N ASN A 73 -16.43 12.19 15.78
CA ASN A 73 -15.52 11.22 16.42
C ASN A 73 -15.68 9.80 15.85
N PHE A 74 -16.92 9.38 15.58
CA PHE A 74 -17.21 8.07 14.99
C PHE A 74 -16.62 7.95 13.57
N ASN A 75 -16.80 8.97 12.74
CA ASN A 75 -16.33 8.97 11.35
C ASN A 75 -14.81 8.94 11.23
N ILE A 76 -14.10 9.71 12.08
CA ILE A 76 -12.64 9.67 12.18
C ILE A 76 -12.18 8.27 12.61
N THR A 77 -12.83 7.71 13.64
CA THR A 77 -12.50 6.36 14.14
C THR A 77 -12.70 5.32 13.05
N GLN A 78 -13.82 5.38 12.31
CA GLN A 78 -14.11 4.46 11.21
C GLN A 78 -13.12 4.62 10.04
N THR A 79 -12.73 5.85 9.72
CA THR A 79 -11.70 6.13 8.72
C THR A 79 -10.36 5.53 9.13
N LEU A 80 -9.98 5.65 10.40
CA LEU A 80 -8.76 5.03 10.94
C LEU A 80 -8.85 3.50 10.92
N LEU A 81 -9.96 2.93 11.38
CA LEU A 81 -10.18 1.48 11.38
C LEU A 81 -10.05 0.87 9.98
N ASN A 82 -10.57 1.55 8.95
CA ASN A 82 -10.47 1.06 7.57
C ASN A 82 -9.11 1.34 6.91
N SER A 83 -8.44 2.43 7.28
CA SER A 83 -7.15 2.80 6.66
C SER A 83 -5.96 2.05 7.25
N VAL A 84 -6.01 1.69 8.54
CA VAL A 84 -4.94 0.95 9.23
C VAL A 84 -4.59 -0.35 8.49
N PRO A 85 -5.52 -1.26 8.18
CA PRO A 85 -5.20 -2.48 7.43
C PRO A 85 -4.54 -2.22 6.08
N LEU A 86 -5.01 -1.21 5.35
CA LEU A 86 -4.47 -0.85 4.03
C LEU A 86 -3.02 -0.33 4.12
N ILE A 87 -2.75 0.51 5.12
CA ILE A 87 -1.41 1.06 5.36
C ILE A 87 -0.44 -0.06 5.77
N PHE A 88 -0.82 -0.91 6.72
CA PHE A 88 0.04 -1.96 7.23
C PHE A 88 0.27 -3.08 6.20
N THR A 89 -0.74 -3.47 5.44
CA THR A 89 -0.57 -4.46 4.35
C THR A 89 0.30 -3.88 3.22
N GLY A 90 0.10 -2.61 2.84
CA GLY A 90 0.96 -1.92 1.89
C GLY A 90 2.43 -1.86 2.37
N LEU A 91 2.65 -1.57 3.65
CA LEU A 91 3.98 -1.58 4.26
C LEU A 91 4.61 -2.98 4.27
N ALA A 92 3.84 -4.02 4.60
CA ALA A 92 4.29 -5.41 4.59
C ALA A 92 4.70 -5.87 3.19
N VAL A 93 3.91 -5.54 2.16
CA VAL A 93 4.23 -5.83 0.76
C VAL A 93 5.46 -5.05 0.30
N ALA A 94 5.56 -3.76 0.65
CA ALA A 94 6.72 -2.94 0.32
C ALA A 94 8.01 -3.48 0.97
N PHE A 95 7.92 -3.98 2.21
CA PHE A 95 9.03 -4.64 2.87
C PHE A 95 9.43 -5.94 2.17
N ALA A 96 8.46 -6.80 1.81
CA ALA A 96 8.72 -8.03 1.08
C ALA A 96 9.42 -7.77 -0.28
N PHE A 97 8.97 -6.76 -1.04
CA PHE A 97 9.62 -6.36 -2.28
C PHE A 97 11.07 -5.92 -2.08
N ARG A 98 11.38 -5.30 -0.94
CA ARG A 98 12.75 -4.93 -0.60
C ARG A 98 13.66 -6.13 -0.37
N CYS A 99 13.09 -7.26 0.05
CA CYS A 99 13.77 -8.55 0.18
C CYS A 99 13.80 -9.36 -1.13
N GLY A 100 13.25 -8.83 -2.22
CA GLY A 100 13.14 -9.52 -3.51
C GLY A 100 12.01 -10.56 -3.57
N LEU A 101 11.07 -10.52 -2.63
CA LEU A 101 9.93 -11.44 -2.57
C LEU A 101 8.62 -10.73 -2.94
N PHE A 102 7.80 -11.40 -3.74
CA PHE A 102 6.49 -10.92 -4.18
C PHE A 102 5.37 -11.53 -3.33
N ASN A 103 5.06 -10.92 -2.17
CA ASN A 103 4.02 -11.39 -1.25
C ASN A 103 2.62 -10.86 -1.68
N ILE A 104 1.78 -11.72 -2.25
CA ILE A 104 0.37 -11.40 -2.57
C ILE A 104 -0.58 -11.80 -1.43
N GLY A 105 -0.14 -12.70 -0.54
CA GLY A 105 -0.96 -13.29 0.52
C GLY A 105 -1.14 -12.42 1.76
N ALA A 106 -0.91 -11.11 1.67
CA ALA A 106 -1.02 -10.19 2.80
C ALA A 106 -2.43 -10.14 3.39
N GLU A 107 -3.46 -10.37 2.57
CA GLU A 107 -4.85 -10.45 3.01
C GLU A 107 -5.05 -11.63 3.98
N GLY A 108 -4.74 -12.87 3.60
CA GLY A 108 -4.86 -14.01 4.52
C GLY A 108 -4.00 -13.87 5.78
N GLN A 109 -2.80 -13.28 5.68
CA GLN A 109 -1.95 -12.99 6.84
C GLN A 109 -2.62 -12.01 7.81
N LEU A 110 -3.31 -10.98 7.29
CA LEU A 110 -4.07 -10.02 8.07
C LEU A 110 -5.26 -10.71 8.76
N TYR A 111 -6.03 -11.55 8.05
CA TYR A 111 -7.17 -12.26 8.61
C TYR A 111 -6.76 -13.19 9.78
N LEU A 112 -5.71 -14.00 9.59
CA LEU A 112 -5.19 -14.88 10.64
C LEU A 112 -4.63 -14.10 11.83
N GLY A 113 -3.93 -13.01 11.56
CA GLY A 113 -3.47 -12.08 12.60
C GLY A 113 -4.63 -11.47 13.38
N SER A 114 -5.72 -11.09 12.70
CA SER A 114 -6.91 -10.51 13.32
C SER A 114 -7.67 -11.53 14.18
N LEU A 115 -7.73 -12.79 13.75
CA LEU A 115 -8.33 -13.88 14.52
C LEU A 115 -7.57 -14.11 15.83
N ALA A 116 -6.24 -14.24 15.77
CA ALA A 116 -5.41 -14.40 16.96
C ALA A 116 -5.50 -13.18 17.90
N SER A 117 -5.49 -11.97 17.32
CA SER A 117 -5.67 -10.72 18.08
C SER A 117 -7.01 -10.69 18.82
N THR A 118 -8.10 -11.05 18.13
CA THR A 118 -9.46 -11.09 18.68
C THR A 118 -9.60 -12.16 19.77
N TYR A 119 -8.99 -13.32 19.56
CA TYR A 119 -8.96 -14.38 20.56
C TYR A 119 -8.26 -13.92 21.83
N ILE A 120 -7.06 -13.33 21.74
CA ILE A 120 -6.34 -12.81 22.91
C ILE A 120 -7.11 -11.67 23.58
N ALA A 121 -7.69 -10.76 22.79
CA ALA A 121 -8.48 -9.64 23.29
C ALA A 121 -9.69 -10.06 24.13
N THR A 122 -10.25 -11.25 23.87
CA THR A 122 -11.43 -11.78 24.57
C THR A 122 -11.07 -12.81 25.64
N ALA A 123 -9.98 -13.56 25.47
CA ALA A 123 -9.56 -14.61 26.40
C ALA A 123 -8.83 -14.07 27.64
N ILE A 124 -8.16 -12.93 27.53
CA ILE A 124 -7.31 -12.37 28.58
C ILE A 124 -7.82 -10.99 28.98
N ILE A 125 -7.91 -10.71 30.27
CA ILE A 125 -8.30 -9.39 30.80
C ILE A 125 -7.10 -8.80 31.51
N LEU A 126 -6.48 -7.80 30.87
CA LEU A 126 -5.35 -7.04 31.41
C LEU A 126 -5.65 -5.54 31.38
N PRO A 127 -4.93 -4.72 32.18
CA PRO A 127 -4.97 -3.27 32.04
C PRO A 127 -4.62 -2.85 30.60
N ALA A 128 -5.29 -1.82 30.08
CA ALA A 128 -5.19 -1.41 28.68
C ALA A 128 -3.74 -1.22 28.18
N ILE A 129 -2.85 -0.72 29.05
CA ILE A 129 -1.43 -0.50 28.75
C ILE A 129 -0.70 -1.79 28.36
N LEU A 130 -1.01 -2.91 29.01
CA LEU A 130 -0.39 -4.21 28.71
C LEU A 130 -1.21 -5.00 27.70
N HIS A 131 -2.53 -4.80 27.71
CA HIS A 131 -3.43 -5.56 26.85
C HIS A 131 -3.23 -5.21 25.37
N VAL A 132 -3.11 -3.92 25.03
CA VAL A 132 -2.95 -3.48 23.62
C VAL A 132 -1.66 -4.03 22.99
N PRO A 133 -0.46 -3.89 23.60
CA PRO A 133 0.75 -4.50 23.04
C PRO A 133 0.66 -6.02 22.90
N LEU A 134 0.04 -6.71 23.87
CA LEU A 134 -0.12 -8.16 23.83
C LEU A 134 -0.95 -8.61 22.61
N ILE A 135 -2.07 -7.94 22.37
CA ILE A 135 -2.94 -8.19 21.20
C ILE A 135 -2.16 -7.97 19.90
N LEU A 136 -1.42 -6.86 19.79
CA LEU A 136 -0.64 -6.55 18.60
C LEU A 136 0.47 -7.58 18.34
N ILE A 137 1.18 -8.01 19.38
CA ILE A 137 2.23 -9.03 19.28
C ILE A 137 1.62 -10.37 18.86
N ALA A 138 0.50 -10.77 19.47
CA ALA A 138 -0.18 -12.02 19.11
C ALA A 138 -0.61 -12.03 17.63
N GLY A 139 -1.20 -10.93 17.15
CA GLY A 139 -1.56 -10.77 15.75
C GLY A 139 -0.36 -10.80 14.80
N ALA A 140 0.71 -10.09 15.14
CA ALA A 140 1.94 -10.07 14.36
C ALA A 140 2.59 -11.45 14.27
N LEU A 141 2.62 -12.20 15.38
CA LEU A 141 3.13 -13.56 15.41
C LEU A 141 2.27 -14.52 14.59
N ALA A 142 0.94 -14.47 14.73
CA ALA A 142 0.06 -15.34 13.96
C ALA A 142 0.13 -15.06 12.45
N GLY A 143 0.07 -13.79 12.04
CA GLY A 143 0.24 -13.40 10.63
C GLY A 143 1.63 -13.75 10.09
N GLY A 144 2.68 -13.55 10.89
CA GLY A 144 4.05 -13.91 10.56
C GLY A 144 4.25 -15.43 10.40
N LEU A 145 3.67 -16.22 11.30
CA LEU A 145 3.66 -17.69 11.20
C LEU A 145 2.89 -18.14 9.95
N TRP A 146 1.79 -17.47 9.60
CA TRP A 146 1.08 -17.77 8.36
C TRP A 146 1.91 -17.45 7.11
N ALA A 147 2.62 -16.32 7.11
CA ALA A 147 3.54 -15.92 6.04
C ALA A 147 4.77 -16.84 5.94
N PHE A 148 5.16 -17.46 7.06
CA PHE A 148 6.31 -18.37 7.13
C PHE A 148 6.08 -19.66 6.33
N LEU A 149 4.84 -20.17 6.26
CA LEU A 149 4.50 -21.36 5.48
C LEU A 149 4.86 -21.25 3.98
N PRO A 150 4.34 -20.27 3.21
CA PRO A 150 4.72 -20.11 1.81
C PRO A 150 6.20 -19.74 1.65
N GLY A 151 6.80 -19.08 2.64
CA GLY A 151 8.25 -18.81 2.68
C GLY A 151 9.09 -20.09 2.76
N ILE A 152 8.73 -21.04 3.63
CA ILE A 152 9.40 -22.35 3.69
C ILE A 152 9.19 -23.13 2.39
N LEU A 153 7.98 -23.15 1.86
CA LEU A 153 7.68 -23.85 0.60
C LEU A 153 8.57 -23.30 -0.52
N LYS A 154 8.70 -21.98 -0.63
CA LYS A 154 9.64 -21.35 -1.57
C LYS A 154 11.08 -21.83 -1.34
N ALA A 155 11.55 -21.81 -0.09
CA ALA A 155 12.93 -22.14 0.25
C ALA A 155 13.28 -23.63 0.02
N LYS A 156 12.33 -24.54 0.26
CA LYS A 156 12.56 -25.99 0.16
C LYS A 156 12.25 -26.57 -1.22
N THR A 157 11.17 -26.15 -1.86
CA THR A 157 10.69 -26.76 -3.11
C THR A 157 10.90 -25.87 -4.33
N GLY A 158 11.31 -24.61 -4.14
CA GLY A 158 11.52 -23.67 -5.24
C GLY A 158 10.21 -23.13 -5.85
N SER A 159 9.05 -23.44 -5.28
CA SER A 159 7.72 -23.05 -5.79
C SER A 159 7.61 -21.55 -6.06
N HIS A 160 6.77 -21.15 -7.02
CA HIS A 160 6.51 -19.73 -7.28
C HIS A 160 5.81 -19.07 -6.09
N GLU A 161 6.50 -18.14 -5.44
CA GLU A 161 6.02 -17.39 -4.26
C GLU A 161 4.72 -16.63 -4.51
N VAL A 162 4.52 -16.13 -5.72
CA VAL A 162 3.28 -15.47 -6.15
C VAL A 162 2.09 -16.41 -6.00
N ILE A 163 2.22 -17.65 -6.49
CA ILE A 163 1.13 -18.63 -6.47
C ILE A 163 0.93 -19.16 -5.06
N THR A 164 2.01 -19.52 -4.36
CA THR A 164 1.89 -20.08 -3.01
C THR A 164 1.31 -19.06 -2.02
N THR A 165 1.71 -17.79 -2.10
CA THR A 165 1.15 -16.74 -1.23
C THR A 165 -0.30 -16.41 -1.59
N MET A 166 -0.68 -16.39 -2.88
CA MET A 166 -2.07 -16.20 -3.30
C MET A 166 -2.97 -17.34 -2.80
N MET A 167 -2.53 -18.60 -2.94
CA MET A 167 -3.30 -19.76 -2.47
C MET A 167 -3.42 -19.77 -0.94
N MET A 168 -2.33 -19.47 -0.24
CA MET A 168 -2.35 -19.34 1.23
C MET A 168 -3.23 -18.19 1.71
N SER A 169 -3.42 -17.14 0.89
CA SER A 169 -4.36 -16.06 1.20
C SER A 169 -5.78 -16.59 1.31
N TRP A 170 -6.25 -17.31 0.29
CA TRP A 170 -7.60 -17.89 0.25
C TRP A 170 -7.84 -18.86 1.39
N ILE A 171 -6.89 -19.77 1.64
CA ILE A 171 -6.98 -20.69 2.78
C ILE A 171 -7.12 -19.90 4.09
N GLY A 172 -6.36 -18.81 4.22
CA GLY A 172 -6.39 -17.99 5.41
C GLY A 172 -7.75 -17.32 5.62
N VAL A 173 -8.29 -16.70 4.57
CA VAL A 173 -9.60 -16.04 4.60
C VAL A 173 -10.72 -17.02 4.93
N PHE A 174 -10.70 -18.24 4.37
CA PHE A 174 -11.73 -19.25 4.67
C PHE A 174 -11.58 -19.92 6.04
N PHE A 175 -10.39 -19.84 6.64
CA PHE A 175 -10.12 -20.42 7.95
C PHE A 175 -10.56 -19.51 9.11
N SER A 176 -10.49 -18.19 8.92
CA SER A 176 -10.86 -17.18 9.92
C SER A 176 -12.34 -16.83 9.91
#